data_AF-A0A1S3DT60-F1
#
_entry.id   AF-A0A1S3DT60-F1
#
_cell.length_a   1.000
_cell.length_b   1.000
_cell.length_c   1.000
_cell.angle_alpha   90.00
_cell.angle_beta   90.00
_cell.angle_gamma   90.00
#
_symmetry.space_group_name_H-M   'P 1'
#
loop_
_entity.id
_entity.type
_entity.pdbx_description
1 polymer ?
#
loop_
_entity_poly.entity_id
_entity_poly.type
_entity_poly.pdbx_seq_one_letter_code
_entity_poly.pdbx_strand_id
1 'polypeptide(L)'
;MLNSVDSDHSQVMNSFSNSMEVDQNSSQSSTQSPAAQVMQKTNMPSSTPNDQILGKDKLDELMRQVDSTLQIDEEVYDTFSEIANDFVDNIVHRACQLAKHRGSSTLDPKDLQFVLAKDWNISIPGYGTDELKPYKRPMATEAHKQRLALIRKHLKKY
;
A
#
# COMPACT_ATOMS: atom_id res chain seq x y z
N MET A 1 12.58 -38.14 -57.93
CA MET A 1 11.82 -38.61 -56.75
C MET A 1 11.33 -37.35 -56.06
N LEU A 2 10.25 -36.70 -56.53
CA LEU A 2 8.82 -37.00 -56.37
C LEU A 2 8.36 -37.18 -54.92
N ASN A 3 7.35 -36.35 -54.57
CA ASN A 3 6.50 -36.22 -53.37
C ASN A 3 6.96 -35.08 -52.43
N SER A 4 6.30 -33.90 -52.30
CA SER A 4 4.87 -33.50 -52.31
C SER A 4 4.06 -34.39 -51.35
N VAL A 5 3.32 -33.92 -50.34
CA VAL A 5 2.24 -32.92 -50.34
C VAL A 5 1.96 -32.50 -48.88
N ASP A 6 1.42 -31.28 -48.72
CA ASP A 6 0.59 -30.75 -47.60
C ASP A 6 -0.07 -31.76 -46.64
N SER A 7 -0.28 -31.35 -45.38
CA SER A 7 -1.65 -31.06 -44.92
C SER A 7 -1.68 -30.45 -43.51
N ASP A 8 -2.54 -29.43 -43.45
CA ASP A 8 -2.98 -28.63 -42.33
C ASP A 8 -3.87 -29.42 -41.33
N HIS A 9 -4.05 -28.81 -40.15
CA HIS A 9 -5.26 -28.82 -39.31
C HIS A 9 -5.41 -29.72 -38.06
N SER A 10 -5.81 -29.02 -36.97
CA SER A 10 -6.68 -29.42 -35.83
C SER A 10 -6.00 -30.13 -34.62
N GLN A 11 -6.32 -29.87 -33.34
CA GLN A 11 -7.48 -29.25 -32.69
C GLN A 11 -7.08 -28.53 -31.37
N VAL A 12 -7.69 -27.37 -31.13
CA VAL A 12 -7.90 -26.79 -29.80
C VAL A 12 -9.30 -27.20 -29.37
N MET A 13 -9.45 -28.00 -28.32
CA MET A 13 -10.75 -28.23 -27.66
C MET A 13 -10.55 -28.32 -26.16
N ASN A 14 -10.86 -27.22 -25.47
CA ASN A 14 -11.05 -27.20 -24.04
C ASN A 14 -12.56 -27.43 -23.80
N SER A 15 -12.90 -28.58 -23.24
CA SER A 15 -14.28 -28.96 -22.93
C SER A 15 -14.71 -28.34 -21.60
N PHE A 16 -15.63 -27.38 -21.65
CA PHE A 16 -16.50 -27.07 -20.51
C PHE A 16 -17.92 -26.85 -21.03
N SER A 17 -18.77 -27.83 -20.75
CA SER A 17 -20.23 -27.74 -20.83
C SER A 17 -20.80 -27.71 -19.41
N ASN A 18 -21.62 -26.69 -19.13
CA ASN A 18 -22.86 -26.71 -18.32
C ASN A 18 -23.31 -25.24 -18.19
N SER A 19 -24.31 -24.82 -18.96
CA SER A 19 -25.75 -24.92 -18.70
C SER A 19 -26.28 -23.79 -17.83
N MET A 20 -27.06 -22.94 -18.52
CA MET A 20 -28.09 -22.01 -18.06
C MET A 20 -28.88 -22.48 -16.84
N GLU A 21 -29.04 -21.59 -15.87
CA GLU A 21 -30.29 -21.48 -15.12
C GLU A 21 -30.72 -20.00 -15.13
N VAL A 22 -31.95 -19.79 -15.58
CA VAL A 22 -32.63 -18.51 -15.76
C VAL A 22 -33.45 -18.29 -14.49
N ASP A 23 -33.25 -17.17 -13.80
CA ASP A 23 -34.21 -16.72 -12.79
C ASP A 23 -34.84 -15.39 -13.19
N GLN A 24 -36.18 -15.41 -13.15
CA GLN A 24 -37.07 -14.34 -13.59
C GLN A 24 -37.22 -13.32 -12.45
N ASN A 25 -37.06 -12.03 -12.74
CA ASN A 25 -37.82 -11.03 -11.99
C ASN A 25 -38.29 -9.90 -12.91
N SER A 26 -39.58 -9.93 -13.19
CA SER A 26 -40.33 -8.85 -13.81
C SER A 26 -40.86 -7.93 -12.72
N SER A 27 -40.64 -6.61 -12.82
CA SER A 27 -41.73 -5.61 -12.92
C SER A 27 -41.25 -4.16 -12.68
N GLN A 28 -41.37 -3.37 -13.75
CA GLN A 28 -42.05 -2.07 -13.84
C GLN A 28 -41.52 -0.81 -13.12
N SER A 29 -41.18 0.16 -13.96
CA SER A 29 -41.03 1.59 -13.72
C SER A 29 -42.30 2.37 -14.11
N SER A 30 -42.85 3.22 -13.23
CA SER A 30 -43.24 4.64 -13.52
C SER A 30 -44.15 5.31 -12.45
N THR A 31 -43.89 6.61 -12.23
CA THR A 31 -44.76 7.77 -11.81
C THR A 31 -45.09 8.13 -10.33
N GLN A 32 -44.38 9.17 -9.84
CA GLN A 32 -44.77 10.45 -9.19
C GLN A 32 -45.81 10.55 -8.04
N SER A 33 -45.38 11.12 -6.89
CA SER A 33 -45.93 12.34 -6.22
C SER A 33 -45.20 12.72 -4.90
N PRO A 34 -45.36 13.96 -4.37
CA PRO A 34 -44.29 14.73 -3.70
C PRO A 34 -44.32 14.68 -2.16
N ALA A 35 -43.14 14.72 -1.53
CA ALA A 35 -43.01 15.09 -0.12
C ALA A 35 -41.67 15.81 0.12
N ALA A 36 -41.76 17.09 0.48
CA ALA A 36 -40.65 17.88 0.97
C ALA A 36 -40.20 17.36 2.32
N GLN A 37 -38.96 16.86 2.45
CA GLN A 37 -38.28 16.74 3.75
C GLN A 37 -36.77 16.99 3.63
N VAL A 38 -36.40 18.17 4.14
CA VAL A 38 -35.28 18.45 5.05
C VAL A 38 -33.86 18.05 4.61
N MET A 39 -33.14 19.09 4.21
CA MET A 39 -31.69 19.28 4.30
C MET A 39 -31.08 18.63 5.56
N GLN A 40 -30.48 17.45 5.43
CA GLN A 40 -29.51 16.97 6.41
C GLN A 40 -28.13 17.46 5.99
N LYS A 41 -27.77 18.62 6.55
CA LYS A 41 -26.39 19.02 6.75
C LYS A 41 -25.76 17.90 7.58
N THR A 42 -24.91 17.09 6.96
CA THR A 42 -24.04 16.14 7.66
C THR A 42 -23.08 16.97 8.52
N ASN A 43 -23.53 17.24 9.75
CA ASN A 43 -22.67 17.68 10.83
C ASN A 43 -21.64 16.57 11.03
N MET A 44 -20.42 16.78 10.50
CA MET A 44 -19.21 16.15 11.01
C MET A 44 -19.26 16.22 12.54
N PRO A 45 -19.23 15.09 13.27
CA PRO A 45 -19.04 15.16 14.70
C PRO A 45 -17.69 15.82 14.93
N SER A 46 -17.74 16.94 15.65
CA SER A 46 -16.61 17.56 16.32
C SER A 46 -15.67 16.48 16.85
N SER A 47 -14.40 16.58 16.47
CA SER A 47 -13.30 15.74 16.94
C SER A 47 -13.49 15.42 18.42
N THR A 48 -13.70 14.14 18.69
CA THR A 48 -13.73 13.69 20.08
C THR A 48 -12.34 13.91 20.67
N PRO A 49 -12.20 14.29 21.95
CA PRO A 49 -10.89 14.48 22.58
C PRO A 49 -10.00 13.21 22.60
N ASN A 50 -10.51 12.08 22.12
CA ASN A 50 -9.77 10.82 21.93
C ASN A 50 -9.11 10.68 20.55
N ASP A 51 -9.36 11.58 19.60
CA ASP A 51 -8.67 11.57 18.30
C ASP A 51 -7.28 12.22 18.35
N GLN A 52 -6.96 12.93 19.44
CA GLN A 52 -5.67 13.58 19.58
C GLN A 52 -4.64 12.57 20.11
N ILE A 53 -3.92 11.91 19.20
CA ILE A 53 -2.92 10.89 19.55
C ILE A 53 -1.77 11.46 20.40
N LEU A 54 -1.54 12.77 20.28
CA LEU A 54 -0.45 13.50 20.93
C LEU A 54 -1.02 14.74 21.62
N GLY A 55 -1.35 14.59 22.90
CA GLY A 55 -1.81 15.70 23.75
C GLY A 55 -0.66 16.63 24.15
N LYS A 56 -1.01 17.87 24.55
CA LYS A 56 -0.06 18.93 24.95
C LYS A 56 0.96 18.45 26.01
N ASP A 57 0.48 17.76 27.05
CA ASP A 57 1.34 17.24 28.13
C ASP A 57 2.43 16.28 27.64
N LYS A 58 2.08 15.42 26.66
CA LYS A 58 3.03 14.44 26.09
C LYS A 58 4.03 15.10 25.16
N LEU A 59 3.58 16.10 24.39
CA LEU A 59 4.47 16.86 23.53
C LEU A 59 5.49 17.67 24.37
N ASP A 60 5.06 18.27 25.48
CA ASP A 60 5.97 18.94 26.43
C ASP A 60 6.99 18.00 27.05
N GLU A 61 6.57 16.77 27.39
CA GLU A 61 7.47 15.74 27.88
C GLU A 61 8.54 15.37 26.84
N LEU A 62 8.13 15.20 25.58
CA LEU A 62 9.04 14.89 24.47
C LEU A 62 9.99 16.04 24.19
N MET A 63 9.52 17.29 24.21
CA MET A 63 10.38 18.44 23.99
C MET A 63 11.43 18.60 25.07
N ARG A 64 11.07 18.38 26.34
CA ARG A 64 12.03 18.44 27.45
C ARG A 64 13.14 17.39 27.34
N GLN A 65 12.90 16.27 26.66
CA GLN A 65 13.93 15.25 26.38
C GLN A 65 14.92 15.71 25.30
N VAL A 66 14.48 16.56 24.37
CA VAL A 66 15.31 17.12 23.31
C VAL A 66 16.04 18.37 23.79
N ASP A 67 15.31 19.31 24.37
CA ASP A 67 15.81 20.56 24.95
C ASP A 67 14.91 21.02 26.11
N SER A 68 15.48 21.13 27.31
CA SER A 68 14.74 21.55 28.51
C SER A 68 14.37 23.03 28.55
N THR A 69 14.96 23.85 27.68
CA THR A 69 14.78 25.31 27.66
C THR A 69 13.78 25.80 26.60
N LEU A 70 13.41 24.93 25.68
CA LEU A 70 12.51 25.24 24.58
C LEU A 70 11.06 25.38 25.09
N GLN A 71 10.43 26.52 24.83
CA GLN A 71 8.99 26.72 25.03
C GLN A 71 8.31 26.78 23.67
N ILE A 72 7.22 26.04 23.51
CA ILE A 72 6.46 25.99 22.28
C ILE A 72 5.25 26.93 22.40
N ASP A 73 4.93 27.64 21.33
CA ASP A 73 3.75 28.48 21.26
C ASP A 73 2.51 27.65 20.89
N GLU A 74 1.31 28.10 21.31
CA GLU A 74 0.05 27.36 21.08
C GLU A 74 -0.17 26.92 19.62
N GLU A 75 0.11 27.81 18.66
CA GLU A 75 -0.05 27.51 17.22
C GLU A 75 0.89 26.38 16.73
N VAL A 76 2.07 26.27 17.34
CA VAL A 76 3.06 25.26 16.97
C VAL A 76 2.67 23.89 17.53
N TYR A 77 2.03 23.85 18.71
CA TYR A 77 1.46 22.59 19.24
C TYR A 77 0.42 21.99 18.30
N ASP A 78 -0.49 22.82 17.78
CA ASP A 78 -1.52 22.37 16.85
C ASP A 78 -0.90 21.81 15.57
N THR A 79 0.15 22.49 15.06
CA THR A 79 0.91 22.03 13.90
C THR A 79 1.58 20.68 14.14
N PHE A 80 2.24 20.48 15.28
CA PHE A 80 2.84 19.18 15.62
C PHE A 80 1.80 18.08 15.81
N SER A 81 0.65 18.41 16.41
CA SER A 81 -0.45 17.46 16.56
C SER A 81 -1.00 17.03 15.20
N GLU A 82 -1.17 17.95 14.26
CA GLU A 82 -1.62 17.64 12.90
C GLU A 82 -0.61 16.73 12.18
N ILE A 83 0.69 17.08 12.22
CA ILE A 83 1.75 16.27 11.61
C ILE A 83 1.79 14.87 12.23
N ALA A 84 1.59 14.73 13.54
CA ALA A 84 1.57 13.45 14.21
C ALA A 84 0.39 12.57 13.76
N ASN A 85 -0.80 13.15 13.64
CA ASN A 85 -1.97 12.45 13.13
C ASN A 85 -1.75 11.98 11.69
N ASP A 86 -1.28 12.87 10.82
CA ASP A 86 -0.94 12.55 9.43
C ASP A 86 0.13 11.45 9.34
N PHE A 87 1.13 11.47 10.22
CA PHE A 87 2.16 10.44 10.28
C PHE A 87 1.55 9.06 10.57
N VAL A 88 0.67 8.96 11.56
CA VAL A 88 0.01 7.70 11.92
C VAL A 88 -0.88 7.21 10.79
N ASP A 89 -1.72 8.08 10.23
CA ASP A 89 -2.63 7.71 9.14
C ASP A 89 -1.87 7.21 7.91
N ASN A 90 -0.80 7.92 7.53
CA ASN A 90 0.04 7.52 6.40
C ASN A 90 0.71 6.15 6.62
N ILE A 91 1.25 5.91 7.82
CA ILE A 91 1.88 4.63 8.15
C ILE A 91 0.87 3.49 8.18
N VAL A 92 -0.26 3.68 8.87
CA VAL A 92 -1.29 2.65 9.01
C VAL A 92 -1.89 2.32 7.65
N HIS A 93 -2.15 3.34 6.82
CA HIS A 93 -2.66 3.14 5.47
C HIS A 93 -1.70 2.29 4.61
N ARG A 94 -0.40 2.64 4.59
CA ARG A 94 0.63 1.89 3.87
C ARG A 94 0.79 0.48 4.41
N ALA A 95 0.81 0.31 5.73
CA ALA A 95 0.97 -0.99 6.36
C ALA A 95 -0.24 -1.91 6.07
N CYS A 96 -1.45 -1.36 6.03
CA CYS A 96 -2.63 -2.12 5.62
C CYS A 96 -2.58 -2.52 4.14
N GLN A 97 -2.02 -1.69 3.26
CA GLN A 97 -1.78 -2.09 1.86
C GLN A 97 -0.76 -3.24 1.76
N LEU A 98 0.30 -3.23 2.59
CA LEU A 98 1.28 -4.33 2.65
C LEU A 98 0.67 -5.63 3.17
N ALA A 99 -0.14 -5.56 4.22
CA ALA A 99 -0.88 -6.71 4.74
C ALA A 99 -1.73 -7.34 3.64
N LYS A 100 -2.50 -6.51 2.91
CA LYS A 100 -3.29 -6.96 1.75
C LYS A 100 -2.43 -7.52 0.62
N HIS A 101 -1.27 -6.92 0.34
CA HIS A 101 -0.35 -7.38 -0.71
C HIS A 101 0.21 -8.79 -0.44
N ARG A 102 0.43 -9.17 0.83
CA ARG A 102 0.79 -10.55 1.17
C ARG A 102 -0.39 -11.53 1.24
N GLY A 103 -1.61 -11.05 0.99
CA GLY A 103 -2.84 -11.83 1.12
C GLY A 103 -3.37 -11.96 2.55
N SER A 104 -2.91 -11.12 3.49
CA SER A 104 -3.41 -11.08 4.86
C SER A 104 -4.57 -10.09 5.00
N SER A 105 -5.61 -10.49 5.75
CA SER A 105 -6.69 -9.60 6.18
C SER A 105 -6.38 -8.91 7.53
N THR A 106 -5.33 -9.34 8.22
CA THR A 106 -4.88 -8.78 9.50
C THR A 106 -3.60 -7.98 9.32
N LEU A 107 -3.53 -6.83 9.99
CA LEU A 107 -2.33 -6.00 10.08
C LEU A 107 -1.36 -6.62 11.08
N ASP A 108 -0.15 -6.96 10.63
CA ASP A 108 0.88 -7.53 11.50
C ASP A 108 1.98 -6.50 11.79
N PRO A 109 2.73 -6.62 12.90
CA PRO A 109 3.84 -5.71 13.22
C PRO A 109 4.92 -5.62 12.13
N LYS A 110 5.08 -6.68 11.33
CA LYS A 110 6.02 -6.72 10.20
C LYS A 110 5.66 -5.71 9.10
N ASP A 111 4.38 -5.40 8.93
CA ASP A 111 3.91 -4.39 7.96
C ASP A 111 4.35 -2.99 8.37
N LEU A 112 4.11 -2.64 9.64
CA LEU A 112 4.48 -1.34 10.20
C LEU A 112 5.99 -1.16 10.21
N GLN A 113 6.72 -2.19 10.61
CA GLN A 113 8.18 -2.17 10.65
C GLN A 113 8.76 -1.90 9.25
N PHE A 114 8.22 -2.52 8.20
CA PHE A 114 8.68 -2.30 6.83
C PHE A 114 8.49 -0.84 6.40
N VAL A 115 7.30 -0.26 6.63
CA VAL A 115 7.01 1.14 6.24
C VAL A 115 7.91 2.12 7.00
N LEU A 116 8.04 1.93 8.32
CA LEU A 116 8.89 2.78 9.17
C LEU A 116 10.35 2.76 8.72
N ALA A 117 10.90 1.58 8.42
CA ALA A 117 12.28 1.46 7.98
C ALA A 117 12.49 1.99 6.55
N LYS A 118 11.52 1.79 5.65
CA LYS A 118 11.66 2.10 4.22
C LYS A 118 11.45 3.58 3.90
N ASP A 119 10.47 4.21 4.54
CA ASP A 119 9.99 5.55 4.20
C ASP A 119 10.47 6.60 5.20
N TRP A 120 10.56 6.23 6.47
CA TRP A 120 10.97 7.15 7.55
C TRP A 120 12.38 6.90 8.08
N ASN A 121 13.02 5.81 7.62
CA ASN A 121 14.34 5.39 8.09
C ASN A 121 14.39 5.18 9.62
N ILE A 122 13.25 4.84 10.22
CA ILE A 122 13.06 4.54 11.64
C ILE A 122 13.13 3.03 11.83
N SER A 123 14.00 2.57 12.74
CA SER A 123 14.08 1.18 13.14
C SER A 123 13.71 1.05 14.61
N ILE A 124 12.78 0.15 14.93
CA ILE A 124 12.36 -0.12 16.31
C ILE A 124 13.21 -1.29 16.84
N PRO A 125 14.09 -1.07 17.82
CA PRO A 125 14.85 -2.15 18.44
C PRO A 125 13.93 -3.19 19.08
N GLY A 126 14.29 -4.47 18.96
CA GLY A 126 13.51 -5.58 19.53
C GLY A 126 12.27 -5.99 18.72
N TYR A 127 11.93 -5.27 17.64
CA TYR A 127 10.87 -5.66 16.70
C TYR A 127 11.48 -6.15 15.38
N GLY A 128 10.97 -7.29 14.91
CA GLY A 128 11.28 -7.87 13.60
C GLY A 128 12.74 -8.26 13.36
N THR A 129 13.31 -8.97 14.33
CA THR A 129 14.54 -9.76 14.19
C THR A 129 14.37 -11.02 13.34
N ASP A 130 13.18 -11.24 12.77
CA ASP A 130 12.87 -12.41 11.93
C ASP A 130 13.36 -12.14 10.50
N GLU A 131 14.63 -12.50 10.25
CA GLU A 131 15.27 -12.66 8.95
C GLU A 131 15.12 -11.49 7.95
N LEU A 132 15.81 -10.36 8.20
CA LEU A 132 16.38 -9.62 7.08
C LEU A 132 17.48 -10.50 6.46
N LYS A 133 17.05 -11.46 5.64
CA LYS A 133 17.93 -12.29 4.84
C LYS A 133 18.90 -11.34 4.13
N PRO A 134 20.22 -11.53 4.26
CA PRO A 134 21.18 -10.68 3.57
C PRO A 134 20.75 -10.56 2.12
N TYR A 135 20.48 -9.34 1.66
CA TYR A 135 20.05 -9.09 0.29
C TYR A 135 21.02 -9.79 -0.66
N LYS A 136 20.58 -10.93 -1.22
CA LYS A 136 21.33 -11.60 -2.26
C LYS A 136 21.11 -10.76 -3.50
N ARG A 137 22.16 -10.05 -3.94
CA ARG A 137 22.09 -9.33 -5.22
C ARG A 137 21.54 -10.31 -6.26
N PRO A 138 20.46 -9.97 -6.97
CA PRO A 138 19.95 -10.81 -8.05
C PRO A 138 21.12 -11.18 -8.95
N MET A 139 21.27 -12.47 -9.26
CA MET A 139 22.30 -12.88 -10.21
C MET A 139 22.11 -12.08 -11.48
N ALA A 140 23.15 -11.36 -11.91
CA ALA A 140 23.09 -10.57 -13.12
C ALA A 140 22.55 -11.44 -14.27
N THR A 141 21.53 -10.95 -14.96
CA THR A 141 20.94 -11.68 -16.08
C THR A 141 22.01 -11.94 -17.14
N GLU A 142 21.89 -13.05 -17.88
CA GLU A 142 22.83 -13.38 -18.96
C GLU A 142 22.94 -12.25 -19.98
N ALA A 143 21.82 -11.57 -20.27
CA ALA A 143 21.79 -10.36 -21.09
C ALA A 143 22.65 -9.21 -20.52
N HIS A 144 22.59 -8.97 -19.20
CA HIS A 144 23.43 -7.96 -18.55
C HIS A 144 24.91 -8.31 -18.61
N LYS A 145 25.26 -9.60 -18.41
CA LYS A 145 26.63 -10.09 -18.55
C LYS A 145 27.18 -9.91 -19.97
N GLN A 146 26.38 -10.25 -20.98
CA GLN A 146 26.74 -10.07 -22.40
C GLN A 146 26.96 -8.59 -22.74
N ARG A 147 26.05 -7.70 -22.30
CA ARG A 147 26.22 -6.25 -22.47
C ARG A 147 27.52 -5.76 -21.84
N LEU A 148 27.80 -6.16 -20.60
CA LEU A 148 29.05 -5.80 -19.91
C LEU A 148 30.30 -6.32 -20.65
N ALA A 149 30.24 -7.52 -21.23
CA ALA A 149 31.34 -8.08 -22.02
C ALA A 149 31.62 -7.26 -23.29
N LEU A 150 30.57 -6.84 -24.00
CA LEU A 150 30.70 -5.96 -25.17
C LEU A 150 31.29 -4.60 -24.81
N ILE A 151 30.82 -3.98 -23.72
CA ILE A 151 31.37 -2.70 -23.22
C ILE A 151 32.85 -2.86 -22.87
N ARG A 152 33.23 -3.89 -22.10
CA ARG A 152 34.64 -4.15 -21.75
C ARG A 152 35.52 -4.37 -22.98
N LYS A 153 35.01 -5.06 -23.99
CA LYS A 153 35.74 -5.30 -25.26
C LYS A 153 36.00 -4.00 -26.01
N HIS A 154 35.03 -3.09 -26.03
CA HIS A 154 35.19 -1.79 -26.68
C HIS A 154 36.12 -0.84 -25.91
N LEU A 155 36.07 -0.84 -24.57
CA LEU A 155 36.96 -0.03 -23.75
C LEU A 155 38.42 -0.49 -23.78
N LYS A 156 38.69 -1.77 -24.07
CA LYS A 156 40.05 -2.30 -24.26
C LYS A 156 40.65 -1.99 -25.63
N LYS A 157 39.83 -1.52 -26.58
CA LYS A 157 40.24 -1.23 -27.96
C LYS A 157 40.80 0.19 -28.13
N TYR A 158 40.68 1.01 -27.09
CA TYR A 158 41.28 2.34 -26.94
C TYR A 158 42.21 2.33 -25.73
#